data_AF-A0A212EL76-F1
#
_entry.id   AF-A0A212EL76-F1
#
_cell.length_a   1.000
_cell.length_b   1.000
_cell.length_c   1.000
_cell.angle_alpha   90.00
_cell.angle_beta   90.00
_cell.angle_gamma   90.00
#
_symmetry.space_group_name_H-M   'P 1'
#
loop_
_entity.id
_entity.type
_entity.pdbx_description
1 polymer ?
#
loop_
_entity_poly.entity_id
_entity_poly.type
_entity_poly.pdbx_seq_one_letter_code
_entity_poly.pdbx_strand_id
1 'polypeptide(L)'
;MSVHIKCRSRFYPRSSIERFIVPDKKVPWSVEFKEYCPKTYNAPSIHGKPWADPDIRNPNFTPKWNDIDGQVNRKSYTGIYKISDGMPLNPFGRTGISGRGVLGRWGPNHAADPVVTRWKDSNHSILQFVAIKRGDTGEWALPGGMVDPGEKFATTAIREFQEEAMNSLEASQDEKNKWVEKFKDFFSSGIEIYSGYVDDPRNTDNAWMETTAYNYHDETGTTVGALNLKAGDDAVGVQWVDITPILNLSGIEIYSGYVDDPRNTDNAWMETTAYNYHDETGTTVGALNLKAGDDAVGVQWVDITPTLNLYASHKDIVNKVYKTIVPDSRENK
;
A
#
# COMPACT_ATOMS: atom_id res chain seq x y z
N MET A 1 -0.42 -17.62 11.98
CA MET A 1 -0.59 -16.71 10.83
C MET A 1 -0.86 -15.32 11.39
N SER A 2 -0.21 -14.29 10.84
CA SER A 2 -0.56 -12.91 11.15
C SER A 2 -1.99 -12.65 10.66
N VAL A 3 -2.82 -12.00 11.48
CA VAL A 3 -4.16 -11.57 11.07
C VAL A 3 -4.05 -10.31 10.22
N HIS A 4 -4.88 -10.19 9.20
CA HIS A 4 -4.97 -8.97 8.41
C HIS A 4 -5.44 -7.78 9.28
N ILE A 5 -4.88 -6.58 9.11
CA ILE A 5 -5.11 -5.41 9.95
C ILE A 5 -5.70 -4.27 9.11
N LYS A 6 -5.10 -3.95 7.96
CA LYS A 6 -5.48 -2.80 7.11
C LYS A 6 -6.93 -2.91 6.66
N CYS A 7 -7.39 -4.10 6.30
CA CYS A 7 -8.77 -4.35 5.89
C CYS A 7 -9.81 -4.34 7.03
N ARG A 8 -9.40 -4.17 8.29
CA ARG A 8 -10.31 -4.08 9.45
C ARG A 8 -10.37 -2.67 10.05
N SER A 9 -9.92 -1.66 9.31
CA SER A 9 -10.08 -0.25 9.68
C SER A 9 -11.57 0.09 9.89
N ARG A 10 -11.87 1.06 10.78
CA ARG A 10 -13.25 1.35 11.19
C ARG A 10 -14.18 1.66 10.01
N PHE A 11 -13.73 2.48 9.08
CA PHE A 11 -14.52 2.93 7.93
C PHE A 11 -14.04 2.26 6.65
N TYR A 12 -15.00 1.79 5.84
CA TYR A 12 -14.69 1.29 4.52
C TYR A 12 -14.23 2.46 3.61
N PRO A 13 -13.14 2.30 2.82
CA PRO A 13 -12.54 3.39 2.06
C PRO A 13 -13.53 4.18 1.20
N ARG A 14 -13.38 5.52 1.19
CA ARG A 14 -14.20 6.45 0.40
C ARG A 14 -15.70 6.35 0.71
N SER A 15 -16.05 6.00 1.94
CA SER A 15 -17.43 5.88 2.40
C SER A 15 -17.56 6.20 3.89
N SER A 16 -18.79 6.41 4.35
CA SER A 16 -19.14 6.50 5.78
C SER A 16 -19.57 5.15 6.38
N ILE A 17 -19.38 4.05 5.64
CA ILE A 17 -19.81 2.72 6.08
C ILE A 17 -18.84 2.17 7.10
N GLU A 18 -19.33 1.99 8.32
CA GLU A 18 -18.57 1.34 9.39
C GLU A 18 -18.55 -0.18 9.22
N ARG A 19 -17.36 -0.76 9.41
CA ARG A 19 -17.16 -2.20 9.55
C ARG A 19 -17.61 -2.65 10.93
N PHE A 20 -18.12 -3.87 11.01
CA PHE A 20 -18.33 -4.58 12.25
C PHE A 20 -16.98 -4.84 12.94
N ILE A 21 -16.87 -4.56 14.23
CA ILE A 21 -15.63 -4.75 14.98
C ILE A 21 -15.34 -6.25 15.10
N VAL A 22 -14.23 -6.70 14.53
CA VAL A 22 -13.78 -8.10 14.60
C VAL A 22 -12.54 -8.18 15.48
N PRO A 23 -12.64 -8.71 16.71
CA PRO A 23 -11.46 -9.00 17.53
C PRO A 23 -10.53 -9.98 16.83
N ASP A 24 -9.21 -9.86 17.01
CA ASP A 24 -8.21 -10.71 16.33
C ASP A 24 -8.49 -12.22 16.48
N LYS A 25 -8.87 -12.65 17.68
CA LYS A 25 -9.24 -14.06 17.97
C LYS A 25 -10.49 -14.56 17.23
N LYS A 26 -11.29 -13.65 16.68
CA LYS A 26 -12.52 -13.94 15.92
C LYS A 26 -12.35 -13.74 14.41
N VAL A 27 -11.17 -13.30 13.95
CA VAL A 27 -10.86 -13.17 12.52
C VAL A 27 -11.00 -14.51 11.78
N PRO A 28 -10.42 -15.64 12.25
CA PRO A 28 -10.50 -16.88 11.49
C PRO A 28 -11.94 -17.41 11.41
N TRP A 29 -12.38 -17.77 10.20
CA TRP A 29 -13.71 -18.34 9.96
C TRP A 29 -14.01 -19.60 10.78
N SER A 30 -12.97 -20.37 11.14
CA SER A 30 -13.10 -21.57 11.98
C SER A 30 -13.53 -21.29 13.41
N VAL A 31 -13.37 -20.05 13.88
CA VAL A 31 -13.81 -19.63 15.22
C VAL A 31 -15.27 -19.20 15.13
N GLU A 32 -16.11 -19.81 15.97
CA GLU A 32 -17.52 -19.43 16.10
C GLU A 32 -17.66 -17.97 16.52
N PHE A 33 -18.52 -17.21 15.85
CA PHE A 33 -18.85 -15.84 16.20
C PHE A 33 -20.32 -15.57 15.88
N LYS A 34 -21.22 -15.93 16.79
CA LYS A 34 -22.67 -15.95 16.57
C LYS A 34 -23.25 -14.56 16.34
N GLU A 35 -22.67 -13.56 16.99
CA GLU A 35 -23.10 -12.17 16.93
C GLU A 35 -22.57 -11.45 15.68
N TYR A 36 -21.76 -12.12 14.85
CA TYR A 36 -21.16 -11.53 13.67
C TYR A 36 -22.23 -11.20 12.62
N CYS A 37 -22.56 -9.92 12.51
CA CYS A 37 -23.57 -9.40 11.60
C CYS A 37 -23.00 -8.20 10.81
N PRO A 38 -22.06 -8.43 9.87
CA PRO A 38 -21.46 -7.37 9.10
C PRO A 38 -22.47 -6.73 8.15
N LYS A 39 -22.41 -5.40 7.99
CA LYS A 39 -23.18 -4.71 6.96
C LYS A 39 -22.76 -5.23 5.57
N THR A 40 -23.73 -5.40 4.68
CA THR A 40 -23.46 -5.67 3.27
C THR A 40 -23.28 -4.36 2.52
N TYR A 41 -22.19 -4.21 1.78
CA TYR A 41 -21.90 -3.03 0.98
C TYR A 41 -21.36 -3.40 -0.40
N ASN A 42 -21.94 -2.78 -1.43
CA ASN A 42 -21.43 -2.74 -2.80
C ASN A 42 -21.52 -1.29 -3.25
N ALA A 43 -20.41 -0.70 -3.67
CA ALA A 43 -20.35 0.70 -4.02
C ALA A 43 -21.14 0.98 -5.31
N PRO A 44 -21.93 2.08 -5.40
CA PRO A 44 -22.66 2.41 -6.62
C PRO A 44 -21.77 2.51 -7.87
N SER A 45 -20.48 2.84 -7.69
CA SER A 45 -19.49 2.96 -8.76
C SER A 45 -19.22 1.65 -9.52
N ILE A 46 -19.46 0.48 -8.91
CA ILE A 46 -19.23 -0.82 -9.56
C ILE A 46 -20.46 -1.30 -10.36
N HIS A 47 -21.63 -0.68 -10.17
CA HIS A 47 -22.86 -1.16 -10.79
C HIS A 47 -22.85 -0.97 -12.31
N GLY A 48 -23.11 -2.06 -13.05
CA GLY A 48 -23.22 -2.03 -14.52
C GLY A 48 -21.88 -1.79 -15.25
N LYS A 49 -20.75 -1.83 -14.54
CA LYS A 49 -19.43 -1.66 -15.16
C LYS A 49 -18.97 -2.96 -15.82
N PRO A 50 -18.32 -2.90 -17.00
CA PRO A 50 -17.84 -4.10 -17.71
C PRO A 50 -16.77 -4.88 -16.92
N TRP A 51 -16.01 -4.17 -16.08
CA TRP A 51 -15.00 -4.75 -15.20
C TRP A 51 -15.57 -5.27 -13.86
N ALA A 52 -16.87 -5.11 -13.60
CA ALA A 52 -17.50 -5.57 -12.38
C ALA A 52 -18.43 -6.75 -12.64
N ASP A 53 -18.49 -7.67 -11.68
CA ASP A 53 -19.45 -8.77 -11.73
C ASP A 53 -20.89 -8.25 -11.51
N PRO A 54 -21.91 -8.99 -11.95
CA PRO A 54 -23.29 -8.80 -11.48
C PRO A 54 -23.42 -9.00 -9.96
N ASP A 55 -24.56 -8.57 -9.40
CA ASP A 55 -24.95 -8.98 -8.03
C ASP A 55 -25.07 -10.51 -7.96
N ILE A 56 -24.69 -11.09 -6.82
CA ILE A 56 -24.71 -12.55 -6.64
C ILE A 56 -26.11 -13.16 -6.79
N ARG A 57 -27.16 -12.37 -6.57
CA ARG A 57 -28.57 -12.80 -6.72
C ARG A 57 -29.06 -12.77 -8.16
N ASN A 58 -28.25 -12.30 -9.11
CA ASN A 58 -28.62 -12.33 -10.52
C ASN A 58 -28.69 -13.79 -11.00
N PRO A 59 -29.85 -14.29 -11.47
CA PRO A 59 -30.01 -15.70 -11.87
C PRO A 59 -29.16 -16.08 -13.09
N ASN A 60 -28.76 -15.09 -13.90
CA ASN A 60 -27.91 -15.30 -15.07
C ASN A 60 -26.41 -15.25 -14.72
N PHE A 61 -26.05 -14.92 -13.47
CA PHE A 61 -24.67 -14.91 -13.02
C PHE A 61 -24.32 -16.27 -12.41
N THR A 62 -23.61 -17.10 -13.18
CA THR A 62 -23.21 -18.47 -12.81
C THR A 62 -21.68 -18.61 -12.76
N PRO A 63 -21.02 -17.95 -11.79
CA PRO A 63 -19.56 -17.87 -11.73
C PRO A 63 -18.90 -19.23 -11.48
N LYS A 64 -17.77 -19.48 -12.16
CA LYS A 64 -16.91 -20.64 -11.92
C LYS A 64 -15.87 -20.32 -10.85
N TRP A 65 -16.24 -20.49 -9.59
CA TRP A 65 -15.34 -20.23 -8.46
C TRP A 65 -14.11 -21.14 -8.47
N ASN A 66 -12.99 -20.62 -7.97
CA ASN A 66 -11.70 -21.31 -7.89
C ASN A 66 -11.15 -21.81 -9.25
N ASP A 67 -11.61 -21.23 -10.37
CA ASP A 67 -11.18 -21.61 -11.72
C ASP A 67 -11.08 -20.38 -12.65
N ILE A 68 -10.63 -20.60 -13.88
CA ILE A 68 -10.68 -19.61 -14.96
C ILE A 68 -12.10 -19.56 -15.53
N ASP A 69 -12.78 -18.43 -15.33
CA ASP A 69 -14.15 -18.20 -15.73
C ASP A 69 -14.21 -17.30 -16.97
N GLY A 70 -13.99 -17.89 -18.15
CA GLY A 70 -13.88 -17.15 -19.39
C GLY A 70 -12.62 -16.28 -19.38
N GLN A 71 -12.81 -14.95 -19.37
CA GLN A 71 -11.71 -13.98 -19.28
C GLN A 71 -11.40 -13.55 -17.84
N VAL A 72 -12.18 -14.01 -16.85
CA VAL A 72 -12.00 -13.67 -15.45
C VAL A 72 -11.26 -14.79 -14.74
N ASN A 73 -10.05 -14.52 -14.27
CA ASN A 73 -9.35 -15.44 -13.37
C ASN A 73 -9.99 -15.35 -11.98
N ARG A 74 -10.65 -16.43 -11.53
CA ARG A 74 -11.22 -16.52 -10.17
C ARG A 74 -10.39 -17.42 -9.27
N LYS A 75 -9.19 -17.85 -9.67
CA LYS A 75 -8.28 -18.64 -8.84
C LYS A 75 -7.54 -17.74 -7.87
N SER A 76 -7.40 -18.18 -6.63
CA SER A 76 -6.59 -17.47 -5.64
C SER A 76 -5.19 -18.08 -5.55
N TYR A 77 -4.18 -17.24 -5.34
CA TYR A 77 -2.83 -17.67 -4.99
C TYR A 77 -2.74 -18.33 -3.60
N THR A 78 -3.78 -18.16 -2.78
CA THR A 78 -3.87 -18.73 -1.42
C THR A 78 -4.44 -20.15 -1.42
N GLY A 79 -4.78 -20.69 -2.59
CA GLY A 79 -5.42 -21.99 -2.76
C GLY A 79 -6.93 -21.90 -2.93
N ILE A 80 -7.63 -22.99 -2.59
CA ILE A 80 -9.09 -23.08 -2.75
C ILE A 80 -9.78 -22.29 -1.62
N TYR A 81 -10.45 -21.19 -1.98
CA TYR A 81 -11.28 -20.45 -1.03
C TYR A 81 -12.67 -21.09 -0.90
N LYS A 82 -13.24 -20.93 0.30
CA LYS A 82 -14.57 -21.48 0.62
C LYS A 82 -15.66 -20.64 0.00
N ILE A 83 -16.78 -21.29 -0.32
CA ILE A 83 -18.02 -20.63 -0.76
C ILE A 83 -19.06 -20.79 0.35
N SER A 84 -19.74 -19.70 0.70
CA SER A 84 -20.88 -19.68 1.63
C SER A 84 -21.98 -18.83 1.04
N ASP A 85 -23.21 -19.35 1.03
CA ASP A 85 -24.40 -18.68 0.49
C ASP A 85 -24.18 -18.15 -0.95
N GLY A 86 -23.47 -18.95 -1.76
CA GLY A 86 -23.13 -18.62 -3.15
C GLY A 86 -21.97 -17.62 -3.32
N MET A 87 -21.44 -17.03 -2.24
CA MET A 87 -20.36 -16.05 -2.29
C MET A 87 -19.01 -16.63 -1.84
N PRO A 88 -17.88 -16.16 -2.40
CA PRO A 88 -16.56 -16.44 -1.85
C PRO A 88 -16.42 -15.95 -0.40
N LEU A 89 -15.63 -16.66 0.40
CA LEU A 89 -15.18 -16.23 1.72
C LEU A 89 -13.69 -15.90 1.68
N ASN A 90 -13.34 -14.72 2.19
CA ASN A 90 -11.98 -14.23 2.26
C ASN A 90 -11.07 -15.25 2.99
N PRO A 91 -10.01 -15.76 2.35
CA PRO A 91 -9.19 -16.83 2.90
C PRO A 91 -8.46 -16.43 4.19
N PHE A 92 -8.27 -15.13 4.45
CA PHE A 92 -7.60 -14.60 5.64
C PHE A 92 -8.55 -14.29 6.80
N GLY A 93 -9.86 -14.40 6.62
CA GLY A 93 -10.84 -14.29 7.70
C GLY A 93 -11.86 -13.15 7.54
N ARG A 94 -12.58 -12.91 8.64
CA ARG A 94 -13.60 -11.86 8.78
C ARG A 94 -12.96 -10.48 8.74
N THR A 95 -13.52 -9.61 7.90
CA THR A 95 -13.12 -8.21 7.73
C THR A 95 -14.08 -7.23 8.40
N GLY A 96 -15.26 -7.69 8.82
CA GLY A 96 -16.30 -6.84 9.40
C GLY A 96 -17.26 -6.25 8.37
N ILE A 97 -17.16 -6.60 7.09
CA ILE A 97 -18.09 -6.14 6.05
C ILE A 97 -18.32 -7.22 5.00
N SER A 98 -19.56 -7.40 4.55
CA SER A 98 -19.93 -8.33 3.47
C SER A 98 -20.20 -7.58 2.16
N GLY A 99 -20.34 -8.32 1.05
CA GLY A 99 -20.42 -7.74 -0.30
C GLY A 99 -19.04 -7.47 -0.87
N ARG A 100 -18.94 -6.71 -1.96
CA ARG A 100 -17.66 -6.44 -2.65
C ARG A 100 -17.04 -5.10 -2.27
N GLY A 101 -17.79 -4.24 -1.61
CA GLY A 101 -17.41 -2.85 -1.42
C GLY A 101 -17.13 -2.16 -2.76
N VAL A 102 -15.92 -1.63 -2.96
CA VAL A 102 -15.51 -1.00 -4.24
C VAL A 102 -14.86 -1.95 -5.24
N LEU A 103 -14.65 -3.22 -4.88
CA LEU A 103 -14.02 -4.19 -5.77
C LEU A 103 -15.01 -4.70 -6.82
N GLY A 104 -14.55 -4.85 -8.06
CA GLY A 104 -15.41 -5.26 -9.17
C GLY A 104 -15.83 -6.73 -9.07
N ARG A 105 -14.91 -7.61 -8.69
CA ARG A 105 -15.08 -9.06 -8.70
C ARG A 105 -15.45 -9.59 -7.32
N TRP A 106 -16.29 -10.63 -7.31
CA TRP A 106 -16.41 -11.50 -6.15
C TRP A 106 -15.18 -12.40 -6.04
N GLY A 107 -14.64 -12.59 -4.84
CA GLY A 107 -13.42 -13.36 -4.60
C GLY A 107 -12.14 -12.55 -4.87
N PRO A 108 -11.09 -13.15 -5.45
CA PRO A 108 -9.84 -12.45 -5.70
C PRO A 108 -10.00 -11.38 -6.79
N ASN A 109 -9.45 -10.20 -6.55
CA ASN A 109 -9.31 -9.09 -7.48
C ASN A 109 -7.83 -8.92 -7.74
N HIS A 110 -7.40 -9.31 -8.93
CA HIS A 110 -6.00 -9.41 -9.29
C HIS A 110 -5.44 -8.06 -9.76
N ALA A 111 -4.32 -7.68 -9.16
CA ALA A 111 -3.45 -6.58 -9.59
C ALA A 111 -2.10 -7.14 -10.06
N ALA A 112 -1.31 -6.28 -10.71
CA ALA A 112 0.09 -6.55 -11.01
C ALA A 112 0.95 -5.34 -10.68
N ASP A 113 2.05 -5.57 -9.96
CA ASP A 113 2.93 -4.53 -9.45
C ASP A 113 4.33 -4.60 -10.09
N PRO A 114 4.74 -3.61 -10.89
CA PRO A 114 6.10 -3.51 -11.40
C PRO A 114 7.03 -2.88 -10.33
N VAL A 115 8.01 -3.67 -9.87
CA VAL A 115 9.11 -3.19 -9.02
C VAL A 115 10.30 -2.90 -9.92
N VAL A 116 10.37 -1.70 -10.47
CA VAL A 116 11.47 -1.27 -11.34
C VAL A 116 12.62 -0.76 -10.49
N THR A 117 13.80 -1.40 -10.57
CA THR A 117 14.97 -1.08 -9.74
C THR A 117 16.19 -0.69 -10.54
N ARG A 118 17.08 0.11 -9.94
CA ARG A 118 18.42 0.44 -10.46
C ARG A 118 19.42 0.64 -9.32
N TRP A 119 20.71 0.58 -9.61
CA TRP A 119 21.74 1.08 -8.70
C TRP A 119 21.80 2.62 -8.74
N LYS A 120 21.89 3.26 -7.57
CA LYS A 120 22.07 4.71 -7.46
C LYS A 120 23.47 5.17 -7.87
N ASP A 121 24.46 4.31 -7.64
CA ASP A 121 25.88 4.56 -7.86
C ASP A 121 26.55 3.36 -8.54
N SER A 122 27.73 3.61 -9.12
CA SER A 122 28.54 2.61 -9.82
C SER A 122 29.14 1.55 -8.90
N ASN A 123 29.11 1.75 -7.59
CA ASN A 123 29.64 0.81 -6.60
C ASN A 123 28.57 -0.16 -6.11
N HIS A 124 27.34 -0.03 -6.63
CA HIS A 124 26.18 -0.85 -6.29
C HIS A 124 25.90 -0.80 -4.77
N SER A 125 26.08 0.38 -4.16
CA SER A 125 25.97 0.53 -2.71
C SER A 125 24.54 0.82 -2.24
N ILE A 126 23.73 1.46 -3.09
CA ILE A 126 22.33 1.80 -2.81
C ILE A 126 21.47 1.36 -3.98
N LEU A 127 20.53 0.45 -3.73
CA LEU A 127 19.49 0.07 -4.69
C LEU A 127 18.37 1.11 -4.63
N GLN A 128 17.77 1.48 -5.75
CA GLN A 128 16.58 2.33 -5.79
C GLN A 128 15.44 1.60 -6.49
N PHE A 129 14.20 2.00 -6.19
CA PHE A 129 13.03 1.61 -6.97
C PHE A 129 12.17 2.82 -7.34
N VAL A 130 11.32 2.66 -8.36
CA VAL A 130 10.34 3.69 -8.73
C VAL A 130 9.10 3.56 -7.85
N ALA A 131 8.71 4.65 -7.20
CA ALA A 131 7.46 4.76 -6.47
C ALA A 131 6.62 5.92 -7.02
N ILE A 132 5.30 5.77 -6.94
CA ILE A 132 4.33 6.83 -7.22
C ILE A 132 3.68 7.30 -5.92
N LYS A 133 3.29 8.57 -5.87
CA LYS A 133 2.50 9.14 -4.80
C LYS A 133 1.05 9.17 -5.26
N ARG A 134 0.20 8.37 -4.62
CA ARG A 134 -1.21 8.26 -5.00
C ARG A 134 -1.95 9.58 -4.78
N GLY A 135 -2.81 9.99 -5.71
CA GLY A 135 -3.61 11.20 -5.56
C GLY A 135 -4.69 11.12 -4.48
N ASP A 136 -5.21 9.93 -4.20
CA ASP A 136 -6.33 9.72 -3.27
C ASP A 136 -5.90 9.65 -1.79
N THR A 137 -4.78 9.01 -1.48
CA THR A 137 -4.27 8.86 -0.12
C THR A 137 -3.06 9.74 0.19
N GLY A 138 -2.33 10.19 -0.84
CA GLY A 138 -1.04 10.86 -0.67
C GLY A 138 0.09 9.92 -0.23
N GLU A 139 -0.16 8.61 -0.16
CA GLU A 139 0.85 7.61 0.21
C GLU A 139 1.72 7.22 -1.00
N TRP A 140 2.95 6.81 -0.71
CA TRP A 140 3.84 6.22 -1.70
C TRP A 140 3.51 4.75 -1.91
N ALA A 141 3.43 4.33 -3.17
CA ALA A 141 3.09 2.98 -3.58
C ALA A 141 3.92 2.55 -4.82
N LEU A 142 3.85 1.25 -5.13
CA LEU A 142 4.31 0.76 -6.43
C LEU A 142 3.39 1.29 -7.54
N PRO A 143 3.92 1.57 -8.75
CA PRO A 143 3.13 1.98 -9.91
C PRO A 143 2.44 0.77 -10.56
N GLY A 144 1.61 0.08 -9.76
CA GLY A 144 0.84 -1.08 -10.18
C GLY A 144 -0.66 -0.79 -10.20
N GLY A 145 -1.40 -1.70 -10.82
CA GLY A 145 -2.83 -1.54 -11.01
C GLY A 145 -3.52 -2.84 -11.37
N MET A 146 -4.80 -2.74 -11.76
CA MET A 146 -5.69 -3.89 -11.89
C MET A 146 -5.39 -4.65 -13.18
N VAL A 147 -5.48 -5.98 -13.13
CA VAL A 147 -5.37 -6.83 -14.32
C VAL A 147 -6.68 -6.73 -15.12
N ASP A 148 -6.57 -6.33 -16.38
CA ASP A 148 -7.72 -6.28 -17.28
C ASP A 148 -8.20 -7.68 -17.68
N PRO A 149 -9.50 -7.86 -18.00
CA PRO A 149 -10.02 -9.15 -18.45
C PRO A 149 -9.22 -9.73 -19.64
N GLY A 150 -8.69 -10.94 -19.46
CA GLY A 150 -7.87 -11.63 -20.46
C GLY A 150 -6.43 -11.13 -20.60
N GLU A 151 -6.03 -10.07 -19.87
CA GLU A 151 -4.65 -9.58 -19.83
C GLU A 151 -3.76 -10.53 -19.01
N LYS A 152 -2.49 -10.66 -19.40
CA LYS A 152 -1.48 -11.39 -18.63
C LYS A 152 -0.88 -10.47 -17.57
N PHE A 153 -0.67 -10.98 -16.35
CA PHE A 153 -0.08 -10.24 -15.24
C PHE A 153 1.22 -9.48 -15.59
N ALA A 154 2.16 -10.11 -16.30
CA ALA A 154 3.40 -9.43 -16.71
C ALA A 154 3.13 -8.26 -17.68
N THR A 155 2.16 -8.41 -18.60
CA THR A 155 1.73 -7.35 -19.51
C THR A 155 1.08 -6.20 -18.74
N THR A 156 0.20 -6.52 -17.78
CA THR A 156 -0.39 -5.54 -16.86
C THR A 156 0.69 -4.74 -16.13
N ALA A 157 1.67 -5.40 -15.51
CA ALA A 157 2.74 -4.70 -14.77
C ALA A 157 3.52 -3.72 -15.67
N ILE A 158 3.78 -4.08 -16.93
CA ILE A 158 4.47 -3.19 -17.88
C ILE A 158 3.57 -2.00 -18.27
N ARG A 159 2.29 -2.26 -18.57
CA ARG A 159 1.31 -1.22 -18.91
C ARG A 159 1.17 -0.22 -17.77
N GLU A 160 0.93 -0.70 -16.55
CA GLU A 160 0.77 0.13 -15.35
C GLU A 160 2.01 0.98 -15.09
N PHE A 161 3.22 0.41 -15.23
CA PHE A 161 4.46 1.21 -15.10
C PHE A 161 4.50 2.36 -16.11
N GLN A 162 4.12 2.09 -17.36
CA GLN A 162 4.14 3.10 -18.43
C GLN A 162 3.07 4.17 -18.22
N GLU A 163 1.87 3.80 -17.78
CA GLU A 163 0.78 4.73 -17.47
C GLU A 163 1.15 5.59 -16.25
N GLU A 164 1.50 4.97 -15.14
CA GLU A 164 1.65 5.63 -13.83
C GLU A 164 2.98 6.36 -13.63
N ALA A 165 4.08 5.83 -14.18
CA ALA A 165 5.43 6.36 -13.96
C ALA A 165 6.03 7.07 -15.18
N MET A 166 5.43 6.91 -16.36
CA MET A 166 5.87 7.57 -17.60
C MET A 166 4.80 8.42 -18.28
N ASN A 167 3.58 8.49 -17.72
CA ASN A 167 2.43 9.21 -18.29
C ASN A 167 2.18 8.83 -19.76
N SER A 168 2.10 7.52 -20.03
CA SER A 168 1.91 7.02 -21.40
C SER A 168 0.57 7.42 -22.01
N LEU A 169 -0.45 7.71 -21.20
CA LEU A 169 -1.77 8.10 -21.68
C LEU A 169 -1.73 9.43 -22.45
N GLU A 170 -0.86 10.36 -22.05
CA GLU A 170 -0.66 11.66 -22.72
C GLU A 170 0.48 11.64 -23.76
N ALA A 171 1.24 10.54 -23.86
CA ALA A 171 2.35 10.43 -24.80
C ALA A 171 1.89 10.24 -26.26
N SER A 172 2.64 10.81 -27.20
CA SER A 172 2.40 10.62 -28.62
C SER A 172 2.68 9.19 -29.07
N GLN A 173 2.10 8.76 -30.20
CA GLN A 173 2.33 7.41 -30.74
C GLN A 173 3.81 7.18 -31.07
N ASP A 174 4.53 8.21 -31.53
CA ASP A 174 5.96 8.11 -31.83
C ASP A 174 6.80 7.92 -30.56
N GLU A 175 6.44 8.56 -29.44
CA GLU A 175 7.08 8.33 -28.14
C GLU A 175 6.83 6.90 -27.65
N LYS A 176 5.59 6.42 -27.75
CA LYS A 176 5.23 5.03 -27.40
C LYS A 176 6.03 4.03 -28.22
N ASN A 177 6.15 4.23 -29.54
CA ASN A 177 6.92 3.35 -30.42
C ASN A 177 8.41 3.30 -30.01
N LYS A 178 9.00 4.46 -29.67
CA LYS A 178 10.38 4.54 -29.16
C LYS A 178 10.54 3.81 -27.83
N TRP A 179 9.56 3.88 -26.94
CA TRP A 179 9.58 3.14 -25.67
C TRP A 179 9.51 1.63 -25.87
N VAL A 180 8.64 1.16 -26.77
CA VAL A 180 8.54 -0.26 -27.11
C VAL A 180 9.90 -0.81 -27.55
N GLU A 181 10.59 -0.10 -28.45
CA GLU A 181 11.91 -0.52 -28.91
C GLU A 181 12.97 -0.43 -27.80
N LYS A 182 12.98 0.69 -27.05
CA LYS A 182 13.96 0.94 -25.97
C LYS A 182 13.86 -0.05 -24.81
N PHE A 183 12.64 -0.45 -24.42
CA PHE A 183 12.41 -1.28 -23.24
C PHE A 183 12.11 -2.75 -23.55
N LYS A 184 12.14 -3.14 -24.83
CA LYS A 184 11.83 -4.51 -25.26
C LYS A 184 12.59 -5.56 -24.45
N ASP A 185 13.90 -5.40 -24.37
CA ASP A 185 14.76 -6.38 -23.67
C ASP A 185 14.61 -6.24 -22.15
N PHE A 186 14.47 -5.01 -21.64
CA PHE A 186 14.31 -4.72 -20.22
C PHE A 186 13.05 -5.36 -19.62
N PHE A 187 11.90 -5.20 -20.26
CA PHE A 187 10.66 -5.79 -19.78
C PHE A 187 10.52 -7.29 -20.15
N SER A 188 11.47 -7.85 -20.89
CA SER A 188 11.53 -9.30 -21.14
C SER A 188 12.19 -10.09 -20.00
N SER A 189 12.93 -9.43 -19.11
CA SER A 189 13.70 -10.06 -18.02
C SER A 189 13.03 -10.00 -16.65
N GLY A 190 11.72 -9.71 -16.60
CA GLY A 190 10.97 -9.60 -15.34
C GLY A 190 11.00 -10.89 -14.51
N ILE A 191 11.32 -10.76 -13.23
CA ILE A 191 11.31 -11.87 -12.26
C ILE A 191 10.11 -11.69 -11.34
N GLU A 192 9.22 -12.68 -11.29
CA GLU A 192 8.16 -12.70 -10.29
C GLU A 192 8.78 -12.85 -8.88
N ILE A 193 8.53 -11.87 -8.02
CA ILE A 193 9.07 -11.84 -6.65
C ILE A 193 8.01 -12.14 -5.59
N TYR A 194 6.73 -11.99 -5.93
CA TYR A 194 5.61 -12.23 -5.03
C TYR A 194 4.33 -12.49 -5.82
N SER A 195 3.53 -13.44 -5.35
CA SER A 195 2.13 -13.63 -5.75
C SER A 195 1.31 -14.01 -4.52
N GLY A 196 0.24 -13.27 -4.23
CA GLY A 196 -0.52 -13.56 -3.03
C GLY A 196 -1.54 -12.51 -2.61
N TYR A 197 -2.12 -12.78 -1.45
CA TYR A 197 -3.09 -11.93 -0.77
C TYR A 197 -2.45 -10.64 -0.26
N VAL A 198 -3.09 -9.51 -0.58
CA VAL A 198 -2.70 -8.19 -0.07
C VAL A 198 -3.66 -7.78 1.03
N ASP A 199 -3.15 -7.46 2.21
CA ASP A 199 -3.96 -6.82 3.26
C ASP A 199 -4.28 -5.38 2.85
N ASP A 200 -5.42 -5.21 2.20
CA ASP A 200 -5.84 -3.96 1.57
C ASP A 200 -7.11 -3.42 2.24
N PRO A 201 -7.19 -2.11 2.53
CA PRO A 201 -8.37 -1.48 3.11
C PRO A 201 -9.69 -1.74 2.36
N ARG A 202 -9.64 -2.10 1.07
CA ARG A 202 -10.80 -2.42 0.23
C ARG A 202 -11.33 -3.84 0.44
N ASN A 203 -10.57 -4.74 1.06
CA ASN A 203 -10.98 -6.12 1.23
C ASN A 203 -12.25 -6.23 2.08
N THR A 204 -13.10 -7.18 1.72
CA THR A 204 -14.32 -7.54 2.43
C THR A 204 -14.29 -9.03 2.78
N ASP A 205 -15.37 -9.53 3.36
CA ASP A 205 -15.57 -10.95 3.58
C ASP A 205 -15.71 -11.72 2.27
N ASN A 206 -16.06 -11.06 1.16
CA ASN A 206 -16.43 -11.71 -0.10
C ASN A 206 -15.64 -11.26 -1.32
N ALA A 207 -14.75 -10.28 -1.19
CA ALA A 207 -13.87 -9.81 -2.23
C ALA A 207 -12.56 -9.30 -1.63
N TRP A 208 -11.42 -9.62 -2.23
CA TRP A 208 -10.11 -9.21 -1.70
C TRP A 208 -9.11 -8.95 -2.81
N MET A 209 -8.09 -8.15 -2.51
CA MET A 209 -6.96 -7.89 -3.39
C MET A 209 -5.96 -9.03 -3.35
N GLU A 210 -5.52 -9.44 -4.53
CA GLU A 210 -4.30 -10.23 -4.71
C GLU A 210 -3.43 -9.52 -5.74
N THR A 211 -2.12 -9.64 -5.60
CA THR A 211 -1.18 -9.07 -6.58
C THR A 211 -0.14 -10.09 -7.00
N THR A 212 0.40 -9.88 -8.18
CA THR A 212 1.66 -10.46 -8.62
C THR A 212 2.66 -9.32 -8.85
N ALA A 213 3.77 -9.33 -8.10
CA ALA A 213 4.83 -8.35 -8.24
C ALA A 213 5.98 -8.89 -9.09
N TYR A 214 6.42 -8.09 -10.06
CA TYR A 214 7.55 -8.41 -10.94
C TYR A 214 8.67 -7.41 -10.71
N ASN A 215 9.87 -7.89 -10.41
CA ASN A 215 11.06 -7.06 -10.41
C ASN A 215 11.68 -6.98 -11.81
N TYR A 216 11.91 -5.76 -12.28
CA TYR A 216 12.69 -5.47 -13.48
C TYR A 216 13.90 -4.62 -13.06
N HIS A 217 15.11 -5.16 -13.23
CA HIS A 217 16.34 -4.53 -12.73
C HIS A 217 17.20 -3.96 -13.85
N ASP A 218 17.58 -2.68 -13.74
CA ASP A 218 18.53 -2.01 -14.63
C ASP A 218 19.91 -1.99 -13.99
N GLU A 219 20.67 -3.05 -14.25
CA GLU A 219 22.03 -3.24 -13.71
C GLU A 219 22.97 -2.09 -14.09
N THR A 220 22.82 -1.54 -15.29
CA THR A 220 23.73 -0.52 -15.83
C THR A 220 23.28 0.91 -15.56
N GLY A 221 22.00 1.10 -15.21
CA GLY A 221 21.36 2.41 -15.11
C GLY A 221 21.11 3.12 -16.45
N THR A 222 21.39 2.48 -17.59
CA THR A 222 21.31 3.12 -18.92
C THR A 222 19.93 3.03 -19.58
N THR A 223 19.02 2.21 -19.03
CA THR A 223 17.71 1.94 -19.64
C THR A 223 16.61 2.78 -18.98
N VAL A 224 16.08 2.30 -17.87
CA VAL A 224 15.06 3.00 -17.08
C VAL A 224 15.70 4.00 -16.13
N GLY A 225 16.96 3.78 -15.72
CA GLY A 225 17.72 4.73 -14.91
C GLY A 225 17.94 6.08 -15.62
N ALA A 226 17.91 6.12 -16.95
CA ALA A 226 18.03 7.34 -17.73
C ALA A 226 16.70 8.08 -17.98
N LEU A 227 15.58 7.62 -17.39
CA LEU A 227 14.27 8.22 -17.64
C LEU A 227 14.01 9.47 -16.81
N ASN A 228 13.41 10.46 -17.46
CA ASN A 228 12.67 11.52 -16.79
C ASN A 228 11.28 10.97 -16.46
N LEU A 229 11.10 10.53 -15.21
CA LEU A 229 9.82 10.03 -14.72
C LEU A 229 8.76 11.15 -14.76
N LYS A 230 7.54 10.79 -15.13
CA LYS A 230 6.39 11.70 -15.15
C LYS A 230 5.19 10.98 -14.55
N ALA A 231 4.56 11.59 -13.56
CA ALA A 231 3.41 10.99 -12.90
C ALA A 231 2.25 10.87 -13.90
N GLY A 232 1.59 9.72 -13.89
CA GLY A 232 0.38 9.43 -14.66
C GLY A 232 -0.87 10.08 -14.07
N ASP A 233 -2.04 9.63 -14.51
CA ASP A 233 -3.35 10.18 -14.15
C ASP A 233 -3.76 9.90 -12.70
N ASP A 234 -3.39 8.75 -12.13
CA ASP A 234 -3.69 8.40 -10.74
C ASP A 234 -2.57 8.81 -9.73
N ALA A 235 -1.43 9.30 -10.23
CA ALA A 235 -0.28 9.70 -9.44
C ALA A 235 -0.11 11.23 -9.40
N VAL A 236 0.07 11.80 -8.20
CA VAL A 236 0.41 13.23 -8.02
C VAL A 236 1.91 13.47 -7.90
N GLY A 237 2.72 12.41 -7.96
CA GLY A 237 4.17 12.47 -7.96
C GLY A 237 4.80 11.11 -8.28
N VAL A 238 6.03 11.12 -8.79
CA VAL A 238 6.80 9.91 -9.09
C VAL A 238 8.27 10.18 -8.84
N GLN A 239 8.98 9.23 -8.22
CA GLN A 239 10.41 9.37 -7.98
C GLN A 239 11.13 8.03 -7.79
N TRP A 240 12.46 8.09 -7.88
CA TRP A 240 13.33 7.03 -7.37
C TRP A 240 13.44 7.12 -5.84
N VAL A 241 13.20 6.01 -5.16
CA VAL A 241 13.29 5.88 -3.71
C VAL A 241 14.43 4.93 -3.37
N ASP A 242 15.32 5.35 -2.48
CA ASP A 242 16.42 4.52 -1.98
C ASP A 242 15.87 3.32 -1.17
N ILE A 243 16.28 2.12 -1.54
CA ILE A 243 16.08 0.90 -0.77
C ILE A 243 17.22 0.83 0.24
N THR A 244 16.92 1.23 1.47
CA THR A 244 17.80 0.97 2.61
C THR A 244 17.38 -0.37 3.24
N PRO A 245 18.28 -1.07 3.96
CA PRO A 245 17.94 -2.26 4.76
C PRO A 245 16.79 -2.03 5.77
N ILE A 246 16.38 -0.77 5.97
CA ILE A 246 15.23 -0.35 6.75
C ILE A 246 14.23 0.41 5.84
N LEU A 247 13.80 -0.23 4.75
CA LEU A 247 12.44 -0.01 4.22
C LEU A 247 11.42 -0.78 5.06
N ASN A 248 11.55 -0.68 6.39
CA ASN A 248 10.48 -1.05 7.30
C ASN A 248 9.56 0.17 7.35
N LEU A 249 8.58 0.23 6.43
CA LEU A 249 7.56 1.29 6.39
C LEU A 249 6.63 1.28 7.63
N SER A 250 6.96 0.51 8.68
CA SER A 250 6.28 0.54 9.96
C SER A 250 7.04 1.41 10.96
N GLY A 251 6.89 2.73 10.85
CA GLY A 251 7.15 3.60 12.00
C GLY A 251 6.28 3.16 13.17
N ILE A 252 6.79 3.24 14.40
CA ILE A 252 5.98 3.01 15.60
C ILE A 252 5.23 4.30 15.89
N GLU A 253 3.89 4.27 15.93
CA GLU A 253 3.11 5.42 16.39
C GLU A 253 3.45 5.68 17.87
N ILE A 254 4.02 6.85 18.15
CA ILE A 254 4.40 7.27 19.51
C ILE A 254 3.34 8.20 20.11
N TYR A 255 2.62 8.91 19.25
CA TYR A 255 1.59 9.82 19.67
C TYR A 255 0.54 10.03 18.58
N SER A 256 -0.73 10.09 18.99
CA SER A 256 -1.82 10.59 18.15
C SER A 256 -2.80 11.36 19.03
N GLY A 257 -3.06 12.63 18.71
CA GLY A 257 -4.01 13.47 19.43
C GLY A 257 -3.62 14.95 19.53
N TYR A 258 -4.26 15.64 20.48
CA TYR A 258 -4.13 17.09 20.72
C TYR A 258 -2.69 17.58 20.87
N VAL A 259 -2.33 18.68 20.24
CA VAL A 259 -1.06 19.38 20.43
C VAL A 259 -1.35 20.71 21.10
N ASP A 260 -0.73 20.96 22.26
CA ASP A 260 -0.85 22.23 22.94
C ASP A 260 -0.02 23.27 22.17
N ASP A 261 -0.72 24.11 21.41
CA ASP A 261 -0.13 25.07 20.49
C ASP A 261 -0.74 26.46 20.75
N PRO A 262 0.06 27.54 20.76
CA PRO A 262 -0.44 28.89 21.04
C PRO A 262 -1.47 29.40 20.02
N ARG A 263 -1.68 28.71 18.89
CA ARG A 263 -2.71 29.02 17.89
C ARG A 263 -4.06 28.36 18.19
N ASN A 264 -4.13 27.48 19.19
CA ASN A 264 -5.39 26.84 19.57
C ASN A 264 -6.40 27.88 20.08
N THR A 265 -7.66 27.71 19.69
CA THR A 265 -8.81 28.53 20.11
C THR A 265 -9.94 27.60 20.58
N ASP A 266 -10.99 28.16 21.16
CA ASP A 266 -12.18 27.40 21.60
C ASP A 266 -12.84 26.58 20.47
N ASN A 267 -12.62 26.95 19.21
CA ASN A 267 -13.28 26.34 18.05
C ASN A 267 -12.33 25.65 17.06
N ALA A 268 -11.01 25.74 17.27
CA ALA A 268 -10.02 25.13 16.39
C ALA A 268 -8.73 24.83 17.16
N TRP A 269 -8.28 23.58 17.10
CA TRP A 269 -7.05 23.13 17.75
C TRP A 269 -6.23 22.24 16.81
N MET A 270 -4.95 22.10 17.13
CA MET A 270 -4.04 21.21 16.42
C MET A 270 -4.10 19.80 17.00
N GLU A 271 -4.16 18.81 16.11
CA GLU A 271 -3.89 17.42 16.42
C GLU A 271 -2.75 16.94 15.53
N THR A 272 -1.98 15.96 16.00
CA THR A 272 -0.90 15.36 15.23
C THR A 272 -0.83 13.87 15.45
N THR A 273 -0.22 13.17 14.50
CA THR A 273 0.23 11.80 14.67
C THR A 273 1.74 11.76 14.44
N ALA A 274 2.49 11.31 15.44
CA ALA A 274 3.94 11.21 15.41
C ALA A 274 4.38 9.75 15.39
N TYR A 275 5.24 9.41 14.43
CA TYR A 275 5.84 8.09 14.28
C TYR A 275 7.34 8.16 14.56
N ASN A 276 7.86 7.16 15.26
CA ASN A 276 9.30 7.00 15.48
C ASN A 276 9.88 5.93 14.54
N TYR A 277 11.01 6.27 13.93
CA TYR A 277 11.85 5.39 13.14
C TYR A 277 13.20 5.31 13.84
N HIS A 278 13.50 4.14 14.44
CA HIS A 278 14.70 3.96 15.24
C HIS A 278 15.79 3.21 14.46
N ASP A 279 17.01 3.74 14.50
CA ASP A 279 18.21 3.09 13.98
C ASP A 279 19.10 2.68 15.16
N GLU A 280 18.93 1.44 15.61
CA GLU A 280 19.67 0.85 16.72
C GLU A 280 21.19 0.89 16.48
N THR A 281 21.63 0.82 15.21
CA THR A 281 23.05 0.72 14.85
C THR A 281 23.73 2.08 14.65
N GLY A 282 22.94 3.14 14.43
CA GLY A 282 23.42 4.45 14.04
C GLY A 282 24.03 4.54 12.63
N THR A 283 24.03 3.45 11.85
CA THR A 283 24.67 3.39 10.53
C THR A 283 23.77 3.87 9.39
N THR A 284 22.46 3.97 9.63
CA THR A 284 21.45 4.36 8.63
C THR A 284 21.13 5.85 8.72
N VAL A 285 20.48 6.28 9.81
CA VAL A 285 20.11 7.70 9.95
C VAL A 285 21.30 8.52 10.45
N GLY A 286 22.20 7.93 11.26
CA GLY A 286 23.41 8.61 11.73
C GLY A 286 24.40 8.95 10.60
N ALA A 287 24.32 8.27 9.45
CA ALA A 287 25.13 8.56 8.27
C ALA A 287 24.55 9.70 7.40
N LEU A 288 23.36 10.22 7.71
CA LEU A 288 22.71 11.26 6.92
C LEU A 288 23.45 12.60 7.04
N ASN A 289 23.76 13.20 5.89
CA ASN A 289 24.26 14.57 5.82
C ASN A 289 23.07 15.56 5.84
N LEU A 290 22.72 16.04 7.03
CA LEU A 290 21.55 16.90 7.23
C LEU A 290 21.74 18.28 6.57
N LYS A 291 20.74 18.71 5.79
CA LYS A 291 20.65 20.05 5.21
C LYS A 291 19.25 20.61 5.45
N ALA A 292 19.18 21.84 5.93
CA ALA A 292 17.91 22.48 6.22
C ALA A 292 17.16 22.79 4.91
N GLY A 293 15.83 22.64 4.93
CA GLY A 293 14.95 22.86 3.79
C GLY A 293 14.22 24.20 3.84
N ASP A 294 13.16 24.29 3.03
CA ASP A 294 12.34 25.47 2.71
C ASP A 294 12.14 26.48 3.87
N ASP A 295 11.50 26.04 4.96
CA ASP A 295 11.10 26.87 6.10
C ASP A 295 12.05 26.76 7.32
N ALA A 296 13.13 25.98 7.21
CA ALA A 296 14.06 25.73 8.30
C ALA A 296 15.37 26.51 8.11
N VAL A 297 15.74 27.31 9.12
CA VAL A 297 17.01 28.06 9.12
C VAL A 297 18.24 27.20 9.42
N GLY A 298 18.03 25.98 9.94
CA GLY A 298 19.10 25.07 10.32
C GLY A 298 18.57 23.69 10.71
N VAL A 299 19.44 22.69 10.66
CA VAL A 299 19.14 21.30 11.05
C VAL A 299 20.39 20.68 11.67
N GLN A 300 20.20 19.87 12.71
CA GLN A 300 21.27 19.12 13.35
C GLN A 300 20.70 17.94 14.13
N TRP A 301 21.56 16.96 14.42
CA TRP A 301 21.30 15.96 15.45
C TRP A 301 21.36 16.63 16.83
N VAL A 302 20.45 16.26 17.73
CA VAL A 302 20.37 16.81 19.08
C VAL A 302 20.17 15.69 20.09
N ASP A 303 20.93 15.76 21.19
CA ASP A 303 20.76 14.83 22.31
C ASP A 303 19.43 15.09 23.03
N ILE A 304 18.68 14.01 23.29
CA ILE A 304 17.47 14.08 24.12
C ILE A 304 17.91 14.23 25.58
N THR A 305 17.83 15.46 26.09
CA THR A 305 18.19 15.80 27.48
C THR A 305 16.99 16.39 28.22
N PRO A 306 16.94 16.32 29.56
CA PRO A 306 15.87 16.95 30.34
C PRO A 306 15.74 18.47 30.09
N THR A 307 16.84 19.11 29.72
CA THR A 307 16.94 20.54 29.40
C THR A 307 16.57 20.87 27.96
N LEU A 308 16.36 19.89 27.09
CA LEU A 308 15.93 20.12 25.71
C LEU A 308 14.61 20.90 25.71
N ASN A 309 14.58 21.98 24.93
CA ASN A 309 13.41 22.82 24.76
C ASN A 309 13.02 22.81 23.29
N LEU A 310 11.76 22.49 23.02
CA LEU A 310 11.19 22.44 21.67
C LEU A 310 9.92 23.30 21.66
N TYR A 311 9.57 23.82 20.48
CA TYR A 311 8.35 24.59 20.30
C TYR A 311 7.10 23.73 20.55
N ALA A 312 6.06 24.32 21.14
CA ALA A 312 4.81 23.63 21.50
C ALA A 312 5.05 22.35 22.33
N SER A 313 4.12 21.40 22.28
CA SER A 313 4.26 20.10 22.99
C SER A 313 5.27 19.13 22.37
N HIS A 314 6.14 19.54 21.44
CA HIS A 314 7.06 18.62 20.78
C HIS A 314 8.05 17.95 21.75
N LYS A 315 8.39 18.62 22.87
CA LYS A 315 9.18 18.01 23.95
C LYS A 315 8.50 16.78 24.53
N ASP A 316 7.18 16.80 24.70
CA ASP A 316 6.43 15.68 25.26
C ASP A 316 6.38 14.49 24.31
N ILE A 317 6.29 14.75 23.00
CA ILE A 317 6.36 13.71 21.97
C ILE A 317 7.75 13.05 21.99
N VAL A 318 8.83 13.83 22.01
CA VAL A 318 10.20 13.30 22.07
C VAL A 318 10.45 12.54 23.38
N ASN A 319 9.90 13.00 24.51
CA ASN A 319 9.96 12.27 25.77
C ASN A 319 9.25 10.91 25.70
N LYS A 320 8.12 10.81 24.97
CA LYS A 320 7.45 9.53 24.72
C LYS A 320 8.32 8.61 23.86
N VAL A 321 9.04 9.12 22.87
CA VAL A 321 10.04 8.34 22.10
C VAL A 321 11.09 7.76 23.07
N TYR A 322 11.69 8.60 23.91
CA TYR A 322 12.71 8.16 24.86
C TYR A 322 12.21 7.05 25.78
N LYS A 323 11.03 7.20 26.39
CA LYS A 323 10.43 6.18 27.25
C LYS A 323 10.08 4.89 26.52
N THR A 324 9.76 4.98 25.23
CA THR A 324 9.40 3.82 24.40
C THR A 324 10.64 3.00 24.01
N ILE A 325 11.76 3.69 23.74
CA ILE A 325 13.00 3.05 23.26
C ILE A 325 13.94 2.67 24.40
N VAL A 326 13.97 3.44 25.49
CA VAL A 326 14.81 3.19 26.66
C VAL A 326 13.91 2.66 27.79
N PRO A 327 13.70 1.33 27.91
CA PRO A 327 12.93 0.76 29.00
C PRO A 327 13.63 1.01 30.35
N ASP A 328 12.84 1.20 31.41
CA ASP A 328 13.32 1.44 32.78
C ASP A 328 14.28 0.34 33.23
N SER A 329 15.58 0.64 33.29
CA SER A 329 16.58 -0.21 33.92
C SER A 329 16.55 -0.09 35.46
N ARG A 330 15.38 0.17 36.05
CA ARG A 330 15.20 0.45 37.48
C ARG A 330 13.96 -0.23 38.08
N GLU A 331 13.76 -1.51 37.76
CA GLU A 331 13.04 -2.44 38.65
C GLU A 331 13.83 -3.75 38.71
N ASN A 332 15.00 -3.70 39.35
CA ASN A 332 15.71 -4.84 39.96
C ASN A 332 17.02 -4.33 40.57
N LYS A 333 16.91 -3.60 41.68
CA LYS A 333 17.93 -3.53 42.74
C LYS A 333 17.26 -3.22 44.07
#